data_AF-A0AB38LKW4-F1
#
_entry.id   AF-A0AB38LKW4-F1
#
_cell.length_a   1.000
_cell.length_b   1.000
_cell.length_c   1.000
_cell.angle_alpha   90.00
_cell.angle_beta   90.00
_cell.angle_gamma   90.00
#
_symmetry.space_group_name_H-M   'P 1'
#
loop_
_entity.id
_entity.type
_entity.pdbx_description
1 polymer ?
#
loop_
_entity_poly.entity_id
_entity_poly.type
_entity_poly.pdbx_seq_one_letter_code
_entity_poly.pdbx_strand_id
1 'polypeptide(L)'
;MAYQDLAFVRLHADLGIHGLLQSRAPQEIARSLCVASDKTHSSVHSLLPLQRSIHQLKVAVNIGIAYVSHVSEHFSSVPQALSVLECGVFLSRWLFSIAAKGCDSSPPLEELQAIHCLQSMMKEIAVSVPEIAMPSTSTATCFELGIMVLRTWAHVLTAKIRWPLVAILGKSLNLYADMMYAANSKSKPVHLQQAR
;
A
#
# COMPACT_ATOMS: atom_id res chain seq x y z
N MET A 1 3.65 -4.75 -23.37
CA MET A 1 2.50 -3.83 -23.18
C MET A 1 2.64 -3.09 -21.85
N ALA A 2 3.58 -2.15 -21.72
CA ALA A 2 3.92 -1.51 -20.43
C ALA A 2 3.74 0.02 -20.41
N TYR A 3 3.25 0.61 -21.51
CA TYR A 3 3.15 2.07 -21.67
C TYR A 3 1.76 2.64 -21.37
N GLN A 4 0.70 1.82 -21.45
CA GLN A 4 -0.66 2.25 -21.05
C GLN A 4 -0.80 2.35 -19.52
N ASP A 5 0.11 1.71 -18.78
CA ASP A 5 0.05 1.63 -17.33
C ASP A 5 0.40 2.95 -16.63
N LEU A 6 1.25 3.79 -17.24
CA LEU A 6 1.79 4.99 -16.62
C LEU A 6 0.89 6.22 -16.73
N ALA A 7 0.07 6.30 -17.78
CA ALA A 7 -0.74 7.49 -18.06
C ALA A 7 -1.99 7.60 -17.17
N PHE A 8 -2.54 6.48 -16.72
CA PHE A 8 -3.83 6.48 -16.05
C PHE A 8 -3.75 6.76 -14.54
N VAL A 9 -2.69 6.32 -13.87
CA VAL A 9 -2.48 6.62 -12.44
C VAL A 9 -2.09 8.09 -12.25
N ARG A 10 -1.29 8.64 -13.18
CA ARG A 10 -0.96 10.07 -13.26
C ARG A 10 -2.17 11.00 -13.34
N LEU A 11 -3.31 10.54 -13.88
CA LEU A 11 -4.48 11.40 -14.11
C LEU A 11 -5.48 11.41 -12.94
N HIS A 12 -5.48 10.37 -12.10
CA HIS A 12 -6.43 10.24 -10.99
C HIS A 12 -5.79 10.30 -9.60
N ALA A 13 -4.47 10.15 -9.51
CA ALA A 13 -3.72 10.27 -8.29
C ALA A 13 -2.64 11.32 -8.51
N ASP A 14 -3.01 12.60 -8.37
CA ASP A 14 -2.05 13.71 -8.33
C ASP A 14 -1.26 13.62 -7.01
N LEU A 15 -0.44 12.57 -6.90
CA LEU A 15 0.34 12.23 -5.72
C LEU A 15 1.57 13.15 -5.60
N GLY A 16 1.80 14.05 -6.56
CA GLY A 16 2.97 14.93 -6.59
C GLY A 16 4.31 14.18 -6.61
N ILE A 17 4.32 12.87 -6.91
CA ILE A 17 5.49 11.99 -6.74
C ILE A 17 6.67 12.45 -7.60
N HIS A 18 6.42 13.12 -8.71
CA HIS A 18 7.47 13.62 -9.61
C HIS A 18 8.43 14.62 -8.94
N GLY A 19 7.94 15.47 -8.03
CA GLY A 19 8.81 16.33 -7.20
C GLY A 19 9.52 15.55 -6.09
N LEU A 20 8.89 14.49 -5.58
CA LEU A 20 9.42 13.65 -4.48
C LEU A 20 10.60 12.78 -4.91
N LEU A 21 10.66 12.36 -6.17
CA LEU A 21 11.79 11.59 -6.71
C LEU A 21 13.07 12.42 -6.84
N GLN A 22 12.99 13.75 -6.86
CA GLN A 22 14.16 14.63 -6.93
C GLN A 22 14.94 14.65 -5.61
N SER A 23 14.26 14.56 -4.46
CA SER A 23 14.97 14.62 -3.17
C SER A 23 15.81 13.38 -2.89
N ARG A 24 15.46 12.23 -3.51
CA ARG A 24 16.10 10.92 -3.31
C ARG A 24 16.21 10.51 -1.82
N ALA A 25 15.49 11.18 -0.94
CA ALA A 25 15.53 10.98 0.50
C ALA A 25 14.28 10.22 0.94
N PRO A 26 14.40 8.96 1.43
CA PRO A 26 13.23 8.14 1.76
C PRO A 26 12.29 8.80 2.78
N GLN A 27 12.85 9.56 3.73
CA GLN A 27 12.09 10.25 4.76
C GLN A 27 11.22 11.38 4.20
N GLU A 28 11.72 12.15 3.24
CA GLU A 28 10.98 13.27 2.65
C GLU A 28 9.86 12.77 1.74
N ILE A 29 10.13 11.69 1.00
CA ILE A 29 9.12 11.01 0.20
C ILE A 29 8.00 10.50 1.12
N ALA A 30 8.34 9.79 2.21
CA ALA A 30 7.36 9.26 3.16
C ALA A 30 6.50 10.36 3.81
N ARG A 31 7.12 11.46 4.27
CA ARG A 31 6.38 12.60 4.84
C ARG A 31 5.42 13.22 3.83
N SER A 32 5.86 13.37 2.59
CA SER A 32 5.04 13.96 1.54
C SER A 32 3.88 13.05 1.15
N LEU A 33 4.09 11.73 1.11
CA LEU A 33 3.02 10.74 0.95
C LEU A 33 1.99 10.81 2.09
N CYS A 34 2.44 11.06 3.32
CA CYS A 34 1.56 11.27 4.47
C CYS A 34 0.70 12.54 4.30
N VAL A 35 1.32 13.69 4.01
CA VAL A 35 0.62 14.98 3.84
C VAL A 35 -0.33 14.97 2.64
N ALA A 36 0.04 14.31 1.55
CA ALA A 36 -0.85 14.17 0.40
C ALA A 36 -2.05 13.25 0.68
N SER A 37 -1.99 12.40 1.72
CA SER A 37 -3.12 11.55 2.11
C SER A 37 -4.29 12.39 2.61
N ASP A 38 -4.02 13.36 3.47
CA ASP A 38 -5.02 14.24 4.08
C ASP A 38 -5.83 15.04 3.04
N LYS A 39 -5.23 15.33 1.88
CA LYS A 39 -5.87 16.06 0.78
C LYS A 39 -6.77 15.20 -0.11
N THR A 40 -6.64 13.87 -0.08
CA THR A 40 -7.30 12.96 -1.05
C THR A 40 -8.68 12.49 -0.56
N HIS A 41 -9.14 12.92 0.61
CA HIS A 41 -10.37 12.44 1.27
C HIS A 41 -11.68 12.72 0.50
N SER A 42 -11.67 13.49 -0.59
CA SER A 42 -12.91 13.99 -1.20
C SER A 42 -13.29 13.49 -2.60
N SER A 43 -12.44 12.77 -3.37
CA SER A 43 -12.76 12.60 -4.81
C SER A 43 -12.39 11.30 -5.53
N VAL A 44 -11.73 10.31 -4.93
CA VAL A 44 -11.07 9.26 -5.73
C VAL A 44 -11.53 7.84 -5.38
N HIS A 45 -12.78 7.51 -5.66
CA HIS A 45 -13.21 6.11 -5.76
C HIS A 45 -13.79 5.83 -7.15
N SER A 46 -12.92 5.91 -8.16
CA SER A 46 -13.21 5.26 -9.45
C SER A 46 -12.92 3.76 -9.28
N LEU A 47 -13.87 2.92 -9.69
CA LEU A 47 -13.80 1.46 -9.61
C LEU A 47 -12.60 0.89 -10.39
N LEU A 48 -12.21 1.56 -11.48
CA LEU A 48 -11.15 1.11 -12.39
C LEU A 48 -9.74 1.14 -11.74
N PRO A 49 -9.26 2.23 -11.12
CA PRO A 49 -8.02 2.24 -10.35
C PRO A 49 -7.95 1.16 -9.26
N LEU A 50 -9.07 0.89 -8.58
CA LEU A 50 -9.16 -0.11 -7.53
C LEU A 50 -8.95 -1.52 -8.10
N GLN A 51 -9.75 -1.90 -9.09
CA GLN A 51 -9.64 -3.20 -9.76
C GLN A 51 -8.24 -3.43 -10.32
N ARG A 52 -7.65 -2.39 -10.93
CA ARG A 52 -6.30 -2.47 -11.50
C ARG A 52 -5.23 -2.68 -10.43
N SER A 53 -5.30 -1.95 -9.32
CA SER A 53 -4.33 -2.08 -8.23
C SER A 53 -4.44 -3.45 -7.56
N ILE A 54 -5.66 -3.97 -7.40
CA ILE A 54 -5.90 -5.34 -6.92
C ILE A 54 -5.32 -6.37 -7.89
N HIS A 55 -5.55 -6.21 -9.20
CA HIS A 55 -5.01 -7.12 -10.21
C HIS A 55 -3.48 -7.17 -10.18
N GLN A 56 -2.81 -6.02 -10.09
CA GLN A 56 -1.34 -5.98 -10.00
C GLN A 56 -0.83 -6.73 -8.77
N LEU A 57 -1.48 -6.54 -7.61
CA LEU A 57 -1.12 -7.25 -6.39
C LEU A 57 -1.35 -8.75 -6.54
N LYS A 58 -2.48 -9.17 -7.14
CA LYS A 58 -2.79 -10.58 -7.40
C LYS A 58 -1.74 -11.24 -8.30
N VAL A 59 -1.29 -10.54 -9.34
CA VAL A 59 -0.20 -11.03 -10.20
C VAL A 59 1.09 -11.21 -9.39
N ALA A 60 1.46 -10.23 -8.56
CA ALA A 60 2.66 -10.33 -7.73
C ALA A 60 2.57 -11.48 -6.69
N VAL A 61 1.39 -11.70 -6.09
CA VAL A 61 1.13 -12.81 -5.17
C VAL A 61 1.23 -14.16 -5.88
N ASN A 62 0.62 -14.31 -7.05
CA ASN A 62 0.67 -15.56 -7.83
C ASN A 62 2.08 -15.94 -8.28
N ILE A 63 2.95 -14.96 -8.53
CA ILE A 63 4.37 -15.19 -8.84
C ILE A 63 5.14 -15.61 -7.57
N GLY A 64 4.60 -15.29 -6.39
CA GLY A 64 5.20 -15.51 -5.08
C GLY A 64 5.99 -14.27 -4.66
N ILE A 65 5.49 -13.53 -3.66
CA ILE A 65 6.16 -12.31 -3.17
C ILE A 65 7.59 -12.58 -2.69
N ALA A 66 7.81 -13.74 -2.06
CA ALA A 66 9.15 -14.18 -1.66
C ALA A 66 10.07 -14.46 -2.88
N TYR A 67 9.52 -14.96 -3.98
CA TYR A 67 10.28 -15.17 -5.21
C TYR A 67 10.57 -13.85 -5.93
N VAL A 68 9.57 -12.96 -6.05
CA VAL A 68 9.70 -11.63 -6.64
C VAL A 68 10.77 -10.80 -5.90
N SER A 69 10.90 -10.95 -4.58
CA SER A 69 11.92 -10.23 -3.81
C SER A 69 13.34 -10.79 -3.94
N HIS A 70 13.49 -12.00 -4.48
CA HIS A 70 14.79 -12.63 -4.74
C HIS A 70 15.26 -12.48 -6.19
N VAL A 71 14.36 -12.23 -7.15
CA VAL A 71 14.71 -12.11 -8.57
C VAL A 71 15.03 -10.67 -8.95
N SER A 72 16.31 -10.38 -9.19
CA SER A 72 16.82 -9.04 -9.56
C SER A 72 16.34 -8.52 -10.92
N GLU A 73 15.69 -9.33 -11.76
CA GLU A 73 15.29 -8.98 -13.13
C GLU A 73 13.82 -8.54 -13.25
N HIS A 74 13.05 -8.53 -12.15
CA HIS A 74 11.59 -8.36 -12.22
C HIS A 74 11.13 -6.95 -12.65
N PHE A 75 11.93 -5.93 -12.35
CA PHE A 75 11.66 -4.55 -12.77
C PHE A 75 12.49 -4.20 -13.99
N SER A 76 11.89 -4.32 -15.16
CA SER A 76 12.52 -3.98 -16.44
C SER A 76 12.65 -2.46 -16.64
N SER A 77 11.98 -1.64 -15.82
CA SER A 77 11.99 -0.18 -15.97
C SER A 77 11.59 0.61 -14.70
N VAL A 78 12.09 1.84 -14.54
CA VAL A 78 11.68 2.78 -13.46
C VAL A 78 10.17 3.10 -13.50
N PRO A 79 9.54 3.32 -14.67
CA PRO A 79 8.09 3.47 -14.78
C PRO A 79 7.29 2.32 -14.14
N GLN A 80 7.74 1.07 -14.30
CA GLN A 80 7.09 -0.10 -13.70
C GLN A 80 7.22 -0.11 -12.16
N ALA A 81 8.35 0.32 -11.62
CA ALA A 81 8.51 0.48 -10.18
C ALA A 81 7.62 1.61 -9.62
N LEU A 82 7.44 2.69 -10.36
CA LEU A 82 6.55 3.79 -9.99
C LEU A 82 5.08 3.37 -10.01
N SER A 83 4.63 2.62 -11.02
CA SER A 83 3.24 2.15 -11.04
C SER A 83 2.93 1.27 -9.84
N VAL A 84 3.89 0.42 -9.43
CA VAL A 84 3.75 -0.42 -8.22
C VAL A 84 3.67 0.42 -6.95
N LEU A 85 4.55 1.43 -6.83
CA LEU A 85 4.51 2.39 -5.72
C LEU A 85 3.14 3.08 -5.62
N GLU A 86 2.66 3.62 -6.74
CA GLU A 86 1.39 4.34 -6.79
C GLU A 86 0.20 3.43 -6.46
N CYS A 87 0.19 2.19 -6.97
CA CYS A 87 -0.84 1.20 -6.63
C CYS A 87 -0.83 0.84 -5.14
N GLY A 88 0.34 0.67 -4.53
CA GLY A 88 0.47 0.42 -3.09
C GLY A 88 -0.06 1.59 -2.25
N VAL A 89 0.31 2.83 -2.61
CA VAL A 89 -0.18 4.04 -1.94
C VAL A 89 -1.69 4.18 -2.11
N PHE A 90 -2.22 4.01 -3.33
CA PHE A 90 -3.64 4.10 -3.62
C PHE A 90 -4.46 3.10 -2.79
N LEU A 91 -4.10 1.81 -2.82
CA LEU A 91 -4.79 0.77 -2.06
C LEU A 91 -4.77 1.03 -0.56
N SER A 92 -3.61 1.44 -0.02
CA SER A 92 -3.47 1.74 1.41
C SER A 92 -4.39 2.88 1.84
N ARG A 93 -4.46 3.96 1.04
CA ARG A 93 -5.32 5.12 1.32
C ARG A 93 -6.80 4.79 1.21
N TRP A 94 -7.18 3.99 0.21
CA TRP A 94 -8.55 3.49 0.10
C TRP A 94 -8.94 2.68 1.33
N LEU A 95 -8.07 1.77 1.79
CA LEU A 95 -8.27 0.99 3.02
C LEU A 95 -8.32 1.86 4.29
N PHE A 96 -7.47 2.88 4.40
CA PHE A 96 -7.51 3.83 5.51
C PHE A 96 -8.78 4.68 5.51
N SER A 97 -9.26 5.09 4.34
CA SER A 97 -10.53 5.80 4.18
C SER A 97 -11.71 4.96 4.66
N ILE A 98 -11.75 3.67 4.30
CA ILE A 98 -12.78 2.74 4.79
C ILE A 98 -12.67 2.56 6.31
N ALA A 99 -11.45 2.42 6.84
CA ALA A 99 -11.24 2.32 8.28
C ALA A 99 -11.69 3.58 9.04
N ALA A 100 -11.49 4.76 8.47
CA ALA A 100 -11.89 6.04 9.06
C ALA A 100 -13.40 6.30 9.01
N LYS A 101 -14.09 5.80 7.98
CA LYS A 101 -15.56 5.91 7.84
C LYS A 101 -16.33 5.08 8.88
N GLY A 102 -15.70 4.09 9.50
CA GLY A 102 -16.34 3.26 10.52
C GLY A 102 -17.52 2.44 10.00
N CYS A 103 -18.25 1.76 10.90
CA CYS A 103 -19.36 0.85 10.59
C CYS A 103 -20.64 1.56 10.11
N ASP A 104 -20.63 2.90 10.01
CA ASP A 104 -21.83 3.71 9.78
C ASP A 104 -22.28 3.72 8.31
N SER A 105 -21.42 3.27 7.39
CA SER A 105 -21.79 3.02 5.99
C SER A 105 -21.33 1.61 5.61
N SER A 106 -22.28 0.69 5.43
CA SER A 106 -21.95 -0.62 4.83
C SER A 106 -21.36 -0.36 3.44
N PRO A 107 -20.10 -0.75 3.18
CA PRO A 107 -19.50 -0.50 1.88
C PRO A 107 -20.28 -1.24 0.78
N PRO A 108 -20.34 -0.69 -0.45
CA PRO A 108 -20.98 -1.37 -1.57
C PRO A 108 -20.36 -2.76 -1.79
N LEU A 109 -21.14 -3.67 -2.37
CA LEU A 109 -20.78 -5.08 -2.55
C LEU A 109 -19.40 -5.26 -3.23
N GLU A 110 -19.09 -4.42 -4.21
CA GLU A 110 -17.80 -4.45 -4.92
C GLU A 110 -16.61 -4.13 -4.01
N GLU A 111 -16.77 -3.16 -3.10
CA GLU A 111 -15.73 -2.82 -2.13
C GLU A 111 -15.55 -3.93 -1.09
N LEU A 112 -16.65 -4.56 -0.63
CA LEU A 112 -16.58 -5.73 0.25
C LEU A 112 -15.83 -6.90 -0.40
N GLN A 113 -16.11 -7.19 -1.67
CA GLN A 113 -15.40 -8.23 -2.42
C GLN A 113 -13.92 -7.90 -2.57
N ALA A 114 -13.57 -6.64 -2.83
CA ALA A 114 -12.20 -6.16 -2.88
C ALA A 114 -11.48 -6.34 -1.53
N ILE A 115 -12.12 -5.97 -0.41
CA ILE A 115 -11.56 -6.15 0.94
C ILE A 115 -11.30 -7.63 1.22
N HIS A 116 -12.27 -8.51 0.96
CA HIS A 116 -12.10 -9.95 1.16
C HIS A 116 -11.00 -10.55 0.30
N CYS A 117 -10.89 -10.11 -0.95
CA CYS A 117 -9.80 -10.51 -1.84
C CYS A 117 -8.45 -10.09 -1.26
N LEU A 118 -8.33 -8.84 -0.81
CA LEU A 118 -7.11 -8.33 -0.17
C LEU A 118 -6.78 -9.07 1.13
N GLN A 119 -7.77 -9.39 1.97
CA GLN A 119 -7.58 -10.20 3.17
C GLN A 119 -7.01 -11.58 2.84
N SER A 120 -7.56 -12.25 1.82
CA SER A 120 -7.06 -13.57 1.40
C SER A 120 -5.61 -13.49 0.90
N MET A 121 -5.30 -12.52 0.04
CA MET A 121 -3.95 -12.31 -0.48
C MET A 121 -2.96 -11.97 0.65
N MET A 122 -3.34 -11.11 1.60
CA MET A 122 -2.49 -10.75 2.73
C MET A 122 -2.23 -11.94 3.67
N LYS A 123 -3.21 -12.82 3.87
CA LYS A 123 -3.01 -14.07 4.63
C LYS A 123 -1.99 -14.98 3.95
N GLU A 124 -2.09 -15.16 2.64
CA GLU A 124 -1.13 -15.95 1.86
C GLU A 124 0.29 -15.37 1.92
N ILE A 125 0.41 -14.05 1.78
CA ILE A 125 1.70 -13.36 1.88
C ILE A 125 2.28 -13.51 3.29
N ALA A 126 1.48 -13.37 4.34
CA ALA A 126 1.93 -13.51 5.72
C ALA A 126 2.49 -14.91 6.04
N VAL A 127 1.99 -15.96 5.38
CA VAL A 127 2.56 -17.32 5.48
C VAL A 127 3.95 -17.39 4.83
N SER A 128 4.13 -16.71 3.69
CA SER A 128 5.40 -16.74 2.93
C SER A 128 6.45 -15.76 3.48
N VAL A 129 6.01 -14.63 4.03
CA VAL A 129 6.84 -13.53 4.52
C VAL A 129 6.28 -13.06 5.87
N PRO A 130 6.69 -13.73 6.97
CA PRO A 130 6.15 -13.44 8.31
C PRO A 130 6.39 -12.00 8.79
N GLU A 131 7.40 -11.31 8.26
CA GLU A 131 7.71 -9.90 8.57
C GLU A 131 6.59 -8.92 8.17
N ILE A 132 5.76 -9.29 7.18
CA ILE A 132 4.62 -8.48 6.73
C ILE A 132 3.39 -8.70 7.63
N ALA A 133 3.34 -9.81 8.36
CA ALA A 133 2.20 -10.19 9.17
C ALA A 133 1.98 -9.18 10.32
N MET A 134 0.70 -8.85 10.56
CA MET A 134 0.29 -8.09 11.73
C MET A 134 -0.06 -9.08 12.87
N PRO A 135 0.11 -8.70 14.15
CA PRO A 135 -0.05 -9.60 15.30
C PRO A 135 -1.51 -10.02 15.61
N SER A 136 -2.44 -9.92 14.67
CA SER A 136 -3.89 -10.02 14.89
C SER A 136 -4.40 -11.45 14.65
N THR A 137 -5.20 -12.00 15.58
CA THR A 137 -5.51 -13.44 15.69
C THR A 137 -6.78 -13.94 14.97
N SER A 138 -7.42 -13.17 14.07
CA SER A 138 -8.56 -13.72 13.30
C SER A 138 -8.76 -13.10 11.92
N THR A 139 -8.83 -11.76 11.84
CA THR A 139 -8.98 -11.01 10.58
C THR A 139 -8.36 -9.63 10.73
N ALA A 140 -7.51 -9.23 9.77
CA ALA A 140 -6.95 -7.88 9.75
C ALA A 140 -8.04 -6.86 9.43
N THR A 141 -8.11 -5.80 10.23
CA THR A 141 -8.92 -4.60 9.97
C THR A 141 -8.50 -3.92 8.67
N CYS A 142 -9.37 -3.10 8.06
CA CYS A 142 -9.00 -2.35 6.85
C CYS A 142 -7.73 -1.51 7.06
N PHE A 143 -7.56 -0.93 8.25
CA PHE A 143 -6.34 -0.21 8.59
C PHE A 143 -5.11 -1.13 8.57
N GLU A 144 -5.17 -2.29 9.23
CA GLU A 144 -4.06 -3.26 9.23
C GLU A 144 -3.77 -3.78 7.81
N LEU A 145 -4.79 -4.04 7.00
CA LEU A 145 -4.61 -4.40 5.59
C LEU A 145 -3.87 -3.31 4.82
N GLY A 146 -4.18 -2.03 5.08
CA GLY A 146 -3.48 -0.90 4.45
C GLY A 146 -1.99 -0.91 4.78
N ILE A 147 -1.63 -1.20 6.04
CA ILE A 147 -0.25 -1.35 6.48
C ILE A 147 0.42 -2.56 5.81
N MET A 148 -0.25 -3.71 5.77
CA MET A 148 0.28 -4.92 5.13
C MET A 148 0.52 -4.73 3.62
N VAL A 149 -0.36 -4.01 2.92
CA VAL A 149 -0.19 -3.67 1.50
C VAL A 149 1.06 -2.81 1.29
N LEU A 150 1.26 -1.79 2.13
CA LEU A 150 2.46 -0.95 2.06
C LEU A 150 3.74 -1.75 2.28
N ARG A 151 3.76 -2.61 3.31
CA ARG A 151 4.90 -3.47 3.64
C ARG A 151 5.18 -4.52 2.56
N THR A 152 4.14 -5.06 1.94
CA THR A 152 4.27 -5.99 0.81
C THR A 152 4.98 -5.35 -0.36
N TRP A 153 4.52 -4.19 -0.81
CA TRP A 153 5.16 -3.49 -1.92
C TRP A 153 6.53 -2.94 -1.55
N ALA A 154 6.74 -2.52 -0.30
CA ALA A 154 8.05 -2.15 0.20
C ALA A 154 9.04 -3.31 0.15
N HIS A 155 8.63 -4.52 0.56
CA HIS A 155 9.45 -5.73 0.49
C HIS A 155 9.84 -6.04 -0.95
N VAL A 156 8.87 -5.99 -1.88
CA VAL A 156 9.11 -6.18 -3.32
C VAL A 156 10.06 -5.12 -3.91
N LEU A 157 9.93 -3.85 -3.52
CA LEU A 157 10.78 -2.76 -4.03
C LEU A 157 12.14 -2.64 -3.34
N THR A 158 12.33 -3.28 -2.18
CA THR A 158 13.60 -3.29 -1.42
C THR A 158 14.38 -4.59 -1.61
N ALA A 159 13.79 -5.55 -2.34
CA ALA A 159 14.43 -6.73 -2.92
C ALA A 159 15.81 -6.42 -3.51
N LYS A 160 16.68 -7.43 -3.66
CA LYS A 160 18.05 -7.26 -4.21
C LYS A 160 18.00 -6.71 -5.64
N ILE A 161 17.92 -5.39 -5.78
CA ILE A 161 17.66 -4.69 -7.03
C ILE A 161 18.91 -3.89 -7.42
N ARG A 162 19.23 -3.92 -8.71
CA ARG A 162 20.38 -3.22 -9.33
C ARG A 162 20.25 -1.68 -9.34
N TRP A 163 19.10 -1.14 -8.94
CA TRP A 163 18.72 0.27 -9.07
C TRP A 163 18.48 0.92 -7.69
N PRO A 164 19.38 1.81 -7.23
CA PRO A 164 19.27 2.48 -5.94
C PRO A 164 17.96 3.27 -5.74
N LEU A 165 17.40 3.82 -6.82
CA LEU A 165 16.14 4.58 -6.76
C LEU A 165 14.94 3.70 -6.36
N VAL A 166 14.87 2.46 -6.85
CA VAL A 166 13.77 1.54 -6.52
C VAL A 166 13.84 1.14 -5.05
N ALA A 167 15.06 0.89 -4.54
CA ALA A 167 15.28 0.65 -3.12
C ALA A 167 14.90 1.86 -2.24
N ILE A 168 15.14 3.10 -2.71
CA ILE A 168 14.68 4.32 -2.02
C ILE A 168 13.15 4.35 -1.95
N LEU A 169 12.46 3.99 -3.03
CA LEU A 169 11.00 3.90 -3.05
C LEU A 169 10.46 2.86 -2.06
N GLY A 170 11.05 1.67 -2.03
CA GLY A 170 10.69 0.63 -1.06
C GLY A 170 10.88 1.08 0.39
N LYS A 171 12.03 1.70 0.71
CA LYS A 171 12.28 2.30 2.04
C LYS A 171 11.28 3.40 2.39
N SER A 172 10.87 4.21 1.41
CA SER A 172 9.89 5.28 1.61
C SER A 172 8.52 4.72 1.98
N LEU A 173 8.09 3.62 1.36
CA LEU A 173 6.84 2.94 1.71
C LEU A 173 6.85 2.36 3.13
N ASN A 174 7.96 1.76 3.56
CA ASN A 174 8.10 1.27 4.93
C ASN A 174 7.99 2.41 5.94
N LEU A 175 8.72 3.52 5.72
CA LEU A 175 8.64 4.70 6.57
C LEU A 175 7.22 5.30 6.59
N TYR A 176 6.53 5.32 5.46
CA TYR A 176 5.15 5.77 5.39
C TYR A 176 4.21 4.86 6.20
N ALA A 177 4.37 3.53 6.09
CA ALA A 177 3.61 2.57 6.90
C ALA A 177 3.85 2.78 8.40
N ASP A 178 5.10 2.99 8.81
CA ASP A 178 5.45 3.23 10.22
C ASP A 178 4.86 4.54 10.74
N MET A 179 4.88 5.61 9.94
CA MET A 179 4.23 6.89 10.28
C MET A 179 2.72 6.73 10.47
N MET A 180 2.05 6.02 9.56
CA MET A 180 0.61 5.77 9.66
C MET A 180 0.27 4.89 10.87
N TYR A 181 1.05 3.83 11.11
CA TYR A 181 0.86 2.94 12.25
C TYR A 181 1.03 3.69 13.59
N ALA A 182 2.06 4.54 13.70
CA ALA A 182 2.30 5.37 14.87
C ALA A 182 1.23 6.46 15.06
N ALA A 183 0.65 7.01 13.99
CA ALA A 183 -0.46 7.95 14.09
C ALA A 183 -1.74 7.27 14.63
N ASN A 184 -2.04 6.07 14.13
CA ASN A 184 -3.21 5.31 14.58
C ASN A 184 -3.09 4.81 16.03
N SER A 185 -1.89 4.43 16.49
CA SER A 185 -1.68 4.05 17.89
C SER A 185 -1.88 5.22 18.85
N LYS A 186 -1.46 6.43 18.47
CA LYS A 186 -1.72 7.67 19.24
C LYS A 186 -3.21 8.05 19.25
N SER A 187 -3.94 7.76 18.17
CA SER A 187 -5.38 8.04 18.05
C SER A 187 -6.28 7.03 18.78
N LYS A 188 -5.75 5.91 19.28
CA LYS A 188 -6.46 5.00 20.19
C LYS A 188 -6.09 5.35 21.64
N PRO A 189 -6.67 6.39 22.27
CA PRO A 189 -6.44 6.61 23.68
C PRO A 189 -7.07 5.45 24.47
N VAL A 190 -6.27 4.88 25.36
CA VAL A 190 -6.59 4.22 26.63
C VAL A 190 -8.08 4.29 27.03
N HIS A 191 -8.94 3.47 26.42
CA HIS A 191 -10.33 3.30 26.87
C HIS A 191 -10.68 1.86 27.25
N LEU A 192 -9.69 0.96 27.32
CA LEU A 192 -9.88 -0.45 27.71
C LEU A 192 -9.09 -0.87 28.97
N GLN A 193 -8.74 0.08 29.86
CA GLN A 193 -8.19 -0.27 31.19
C GLN A 193 -9.14 -0.02 32.37
N GLN A 194 -10.41 0.33 32.14
CA GLN A 194 -11.41 0.40 33.20
C GLN A 194 -12.68 -0.36 32.82
N ALA A 195 -12.61 -1.68 32.91
CA ALA A 195 -13.75 -2.54 33.23
C ALA A 195 -13.18 -3.82 33.87
N ARG A 196 -12.69 -3.65 35.10
CA ARG A 196 -12.54 -4.72 36.07
C ARG A 196 -13.82 -4.78 36.90
#